data_AF-A0A2V9KM59-F1
#
_entry.id   AF-A0A2V9KM59-F1
#
_cell.length_a   1.000
_cell.length_b   1.000
_cell.length_c   1.000
_cell.angle_alpha   90.00
_cell.angle_beta   90.00
_cell.angle_gamma   90.00
#
_symmetry.space_group_name_H-M   'P 1'
#
loop_
_entity.id
_entity.type
_entity.pdbx_description
1 polymer ?
#
loop_
_entity_poly.entity_id
_entity_poly.type
_entity_poly.pdbx_seq_one_letter_code
_entity_poly.pdbx_strand_id
1 'polypeptide(L)'
;MVIINERLARRFWPAYPGGENPVGQQILVGASPRPLGIVGIVADIHQDNLEFDDTWPGLYSACAQSPPQTAMMAVRTEGDPLRVVSAVRRQVTSIDRDQPVADVKTMDEVVEESEGQRRVVLALFGFF
;
A
#
# COMPACT_ATOMS: atom_id res chain seq x y z
N MET A 1 -13.99 9.67 1.54
CA MET A 1 -13.61 9.27 2.92
C MET A 1 -12.23 8.65 2.85
N VAL A 2 -11.50 8.61 3.95
CA VAL A 2 -10.11 8.18 3.97
C VAL A 2 -9.77 7.50 5.30
N ILE A 3 -8.82 6.57 5.26
CA ILE A 3 -8.19 5.99 6.45
C ILE A 3 -6.77 6.54 6.52
N ILE A 4 -6.29 6.88 7.71
CA ILE A 4 -4.93 7.42 7.89
C ILE A 4 -4.10 6.47 8.77
N ASN A 5 -2.77 6.56 8.72
CA ASN A 5 -1.93 5.84 9.68
C ASN A 5 -1.69 6.64 10.97
N GLU A 6 -1.15 5.98 11.99
CA GLU A 6 -0.85 6.59 13.28
C GLU A 6 0.16 7.74 13.18
N ARG A 7 1.16 7.65 12.30
CA ARG A 7 2.11 8.74 12.02
C ARG A 7 1.41 10.02 11.59
N LEU A 8 0.51 9.91 10.62
CA LEU A 8 -0.27 11.05 10.15
C LEU A 8 -1.17 11.58 11.26
N ALA A 9 -1.85 10.70 11.99
CA ALA A 9 -2.69 11.07 13.11
C ALA A 9 -1.93 11.86 14.18
N ARG A 10 -0.78 11.36 14.67
CA ARG A 10 0.05 12.03 15.68
C ARG A 10 0.65 13.34 15.18
N ARG A 11 0.93 13.44 13.88
CA ARG A 11 1.50 14.66 13.29
C ARG A 11 0.51 15.82 13.21
N PHE A 12 -0.74 15.54 12.86
CA PHE A 12 -1.77 16.58 12.70
C PHE A 12 -2.67 16.74 13.94
N TRP A 13 -2.76 15.72 14.79
CA TRP A 13 -3.42 15.75 16.09
C TRP A 13 -2.43 15.33 17.19
N PRO A 14 -1.59 16.25 17.70
CA PRO A 14 -0.53 15.92 18.67
C PRO A 14 -1.03 15.33 19.99
N ALA A 15 -2.32 15.52 20.31
CA ALA A 15 -2.94 14.96 21.50
C ALA A 15 -3.42 13.52 21.30
N TYR A 16 -3.47 13.00 20.07
CA TYR A 16 -3.80 11.59 19.81
C TYR A 16 -2.73 10.66 20.40
N PRO A 17 -3.10 9.54 21.06
CA PRO A 17 -4.45 8.99 21.19
C PRO A 17 -5.26 9.44 22.42
N GLY A 18 -4.72 10.29 23.29
CA GLY A 18 -5.35 10.68 24.57
C GLY A 18 -6.26 11.92 24.52
N GLY A 19 -6.27 12.65 23.42
CA GLY A 19 -7.03 13.89 23.25
C GLY A 19 -8.03 13.80 22.11
N GLU A 20 -8.02 14.81 21.24
CA GLU A 20 -8.95 14.88 20.13
C GLU A 20 -8.81 13.69 19.18
N ASN A 21 -9.94 13.05 18.85
CA ASN A 21 -9.98 11.92 17.94
C ASN A 21 -10.04 12.41 16.48
N PRO A 22 -9.06 12.05 15.62
CA PRO A 22 -9.09 12.41 14.21
C PRO A 22 -10.26 11.79 13.43
N VAL A 23 -10.82 10.66 13.91
CA VAL A 23 -11.95 9.99 13.25
C VAL A 23 -13.19 10.88 13.31
N GLY A 24 -13.85 11.05 12.16
CA GLY A 24 -14.99 11.95 11.98
C GLY A 24 -14.60 13.35 11.51
N GLN A 25 -13.32 13.71 11.57
CA GLN A 25 -12.82 14.99 11.07
C GLN A 25 -12.55 14.95 9.57
N GLN A 26 -12.15 16.09 9.03
CA GLN A 26 -11.94 16.29 7.60
C GLN A 26 -10.51 16.76 7.30
N ILE A 27 -9.94 16.24 6.21
CA ILE A 27 -8.63 16.68 5.70
C ILE A 27 -8.72 17.09 4.23
N LEU A 28 -7.90 18.06 3.84
CA LEU A 28 -7.66 18.40 2.44
C LEU A 28 -6.42 17.64 1.97
N VAL A 29 -6.52 17.01 0.79
CA VAL A 29 -5.43 16.21 0.21
C VAL A 29 -5.04 16.79 -1.14
N GLY A 30 -3.76 17.16 -1.28
CA GLY A 30 -3.22 17.77 -2.48
C GLY A 30 -3.93 19.08 -2.85
N ALA A 31 -4.21 19.27 -4.13
CA ALA A 31 -4.93 20.45 -4.64
C ALA A 31 -6.46 20.26 -4.67
N SER A 32 -7.00 19.18 -4.10
CA SER A 32 -8.44 18.95 -4.09
C SER A 32 -9.13 20.00 -3.20
N PRO A 33 -10.12 20.76 -3.73
CA PRO A 33 -10.88 21.71 -2.92
C PRO A 33 -11.89 21.01 -2.00
N ARG A 34 -12.10 19.69 -2.18
CA ARG A 34 -13.10 18.93 -1.43
C ARG A 34 -12.43 18.20 -0.26
N PRO A 35 -12.85 18.48 1.00
CA PRO A 35 -12.35 17.77 2.15
C PRO A 35 -12.80 16.30 2.15
N LEU A 36 -11.94 15.42 2.64
CA LEU A 36 -12.19 13.99 2.85
C LEU A 36 -12.38 13.73 4.34
N GLY A 37 -13.49 13.10 4.70
CA GLY A 37 -13.73 12.64 6.07
C GLY A 37 -12.86 11.44 6.43
N ILE A 38 -12.20 11.50 7.60
CA ILE A 38 -11.42 10.41 8.19
C ILE A 38 -12.40 9.42 8.84
N VAL A 39 -12.35 8.15 8.43
CA VAL A 39 -13.25 7.10 8.93
C VAL A 39 -12.54 6.03 9.75
N GLY A 40 -11.21 6.08 9.84
CA GLY A 40 -10.43 5.13 10.62
C GLY A 40 -8.95 5.49 10.67
N ILE A 41 -8.27 4.88 11.64
CA ILE A 41 -6.83 4.97 11.82
C ILE A 41 -6.28 3.54 11.85
N VAL A 42 -5.20 3.30 11.12
CA VAL A 42 -4.49 2.02 11.09
C VAL A 42 -3.07 2.17 11.62
N ALA A 43 -2.49 1.06 12.08
CA ALA A 43 -1.08 1.04 12.47
C ALA A 43 -0.17 1.45 11.29
N ASP A 44 1.01 1.97 11.63
CA ASP A 44 2.01 2.30 10.62
C ASP A 44 2.52 1.04 9.92
N ILE A 45 2.70 1.13 8.60
CA ILE A 45 3.29 0.07 7.79
C ILE A 45 4.61 0.57 7.20
N HIS A 46 5.56 -0.34 7.05
CA HIS A 46 6.78 -0.11 6.30
C HIS A 46 6.46 -0.31 4.82
N GLN A 47 6.33 0.79 4.07
CA GLN A 47 5.95 0.72 2.64
C GLN A 47 7.13 0.38 1.73
N ASP A 48 8.26 1.05 1.92
CA ASP A 48 9.39 0.98 0.97
C ASP A 48 10.59 0.21 1.52
N ASN A 49 10.77 0.14 2.84
CA ASN A 49 11.89 -0.58 3.46
C ASN A 49 11.60 -1.01 4.89
N LEU A 50 12.07 -2.21 5.26
CA LEU A 50 11.93 -2.77 6.62
C LEU A 50 12.99 -2.26 7.62
N GLU A 51 14.09 -1.68 7.14
CA GLU A 51 15.25 -1.32 7.98
C GLU A 51 15.26 0.14 8.45
N PHE A 52 14.60 1.06 7.73
CA PHE A 52 14.51 2.46 8.12
C PHE A 52 13.13 2.74 8.70
N ASP A 53 13.05 3.69 9.62
CA ASP A 53 11.78 4.25 10.08
C ASP A 53 11.16 5.12 8.95
N ASP A 54 10.85 4.46 7.85
CA ASP A 54 10.27 5.02 6.63
C ASP A 54 8.74 4.91 6.67
N THR A 55 8.20 4.88 7.88
CA THR A 55 6.76 4.94 8.12
C THR A 55 6.31 6.37 7.82
N TRP A 56 6.07 6.63 6.54
CA TRP A 56 5.64 7.94 6.07
C TRP A 56 4.21 8.24 6.54
N PRO A 57 3.85 9.50 6.86
CA PRO A 57 2.45 9.88 7.06
C PRO A 57 1.60 9.50 5.83
N GLY A 58 0.77 8.48 6.00
CA GLY A 58 0.07 7.79 4.92
C GLY A 58 -1.43 7.94 5.00
N LEU A 59 -2.08 7.96 3.84
CA LEU A 59 -3.53 7.97 3.70
C LEU A 59 -3.97 6.91 2.69
N TYR A 60 -5.05 6.22 3.01
CA TYR A 60 -5.61 5.13 2.23
C TYR A 60 -7.01 5.51 1.78
N SER A 61 -7.20 5.53 0.46
CA SER A 61 -8.50 5.80 -0.17
C SER A 61 -9.08 4.53 -0.75
N ALA A 62 -10.41 4.40 -0.69
CA ALA A 62 -11.07 3.27 -1.33
C ALA A 62 -10.92 3.35 -2.85
N CYS A 63 -10.51 2.24 -3.48
CA CYS A 63 -10.35 2.16 -4.94
C CYS A 63 -11.63 2.60 -5.69
N ALA A 64 -12.81 2.24 -5.18
CA ALA A 64 -14.09 2.66 -5.75
C ALA A 64 -14.35 4.19 -5.69
N GLN A 65 -13.70 4.91 -4.78
CA GLN A 65 -13.81 6.37 -4.65
C GLN A 65 -12.76 7.11 -5.47
N SER A 66 -11.55 6.55 -5.56
CA SER A 66 -10.44 7.11 -6.32
C SER A 66 -9.70 5.99 -7.05
N PRO A 67 -10.20 5.54 -8.21
CA PRO A 67 -9.54 4.50 -8.98
C PRO A 67 -8.14 4.97 -9.41
N PRO A 68 -7.08 4.20 -9.16
CA PRO A 68 -5.75 4.59 -9.61
C PRO A 68 -5.64 4.45 -11.13
N GLN A 69 -4.73 5.23 -11.75
CA GLN A 69 -4.41 5.06 -13.17
C GLN A 69 -3.76 3.70 -13.46
N THR A 70 -2.95 3.21 -12.51
CA THR A 70 -2.33 1.89 -12.54
C THR A 70 -2.77 1.12 -11.32
N ALA A 71 -3.34 -0.07 -11.51
CA ALA A 71 -3.80 -0.92 -10.41
C ALA A 71 -2.83 -2.09 -10.20
N MET A 72 -2.47 -2.32 -8.94
CA MET A 72 -1.86 -3.57 -8.49
C MET A 72 -2.94 -4.41 -7.79
N MET A 73 -2.90 -5.73 -7.98
CA MET A 73 -3.89 -6.64 -7.39
C MET A 73 -3.18 -7.74 -6.60
N ALA A 74 -3.49 -7.82 -5.31
CA ALA A 74 -3.11 -8.94 -4.47
C ALA A 74 -4.23 -9.99 -4.47
N VAL A 75 -3.92 -11.24 -4.80
CA VAL A 75 -4.88 -12.34 -4.82
C VAL A 75 -4.47 -13.38 -3.77
N ARG A 76 -5.34 -13.61 -2.78
CA ARG A 76 -5.15 -14.69 -1.81
C ARG A 76 -5.83 -15.95 -2.33
N THR A 77 -5.11 -17.07 -2.29
CA THR A 77 -5.59 -18.37 -2.77
C THR A 77 -5.28 -19.47 -1.77
N GLU A 78 -5.96 -20.60 -1.91
CA GLU A 78 -5.60 -21.83 -1.22
C GLU A 78 -4.78 -22.72 -2.16
N GLY A 79 -3.64 -23.22 -1.69
CA GLY A 79 -2.72 -24.04 -2.49
C GLY A 79 -1.73 -23.23 -3.31
N ASP A 80 -1.36 -23.74 -4.49
CA ASP A 80 -0.38 -23.10 -5.38
C ASP A 80 -0.95 -21.80 -6.00
N PRO A 81 -0.40 -20.62 -5.67
CA PRO A 81 -0.90 -19.34 -6.14
C PRO A 81 -0.76 -19.14 -7.65
N LEU A 82 0.16 -19.86 -8.31
CA LEU A 82 0.35 -19.72 -9.76
C LEU A 82 -0.78 -20.36 -10.57
N ARG A 83 -1.56 -21.28 -9.96
CA ARG A 83 -2.69 -21.94 -10.63
C ARG A 83 -3.83 -21.00 -10.98
N VAL A 84 -4.01 -19.89 -10.26
CA VAL A 84 -5.11 -18.94 -10.53
C VAL A 84 -4.77 -17.90 -11.60
N VAL A 85 -3.48 -17.72 -11.92
CA VAL A 85 -3.00 -16.64 -12.80
C VAL A 85 -3.69 -16.68 -14.16
N SER A 86 -3.82 -17.86 -14.78
CA SER A 86 -4.48 -18.00 -16.07
C SER A 86 -5.96 -17.61 -16.03
N ALA A 87 -6.65 -17.91 -14.92
CA ALA A 87 -8.06 -17.57 -14.72
C ALA A 87 -8.23 -16.07 -14.53
N VAL A 88 -7.38 -15.44 -13.72
CA VAL A 88 -7.37 -13.98 -13.51
C VAL A 88 -7.13 -13.26 -14.84
N ARG A 89 -6.12 -13.66 -15.62
CA ARG A 89 -5.82 -13.08 -16.95
C ARG A 89 -7.03 -13.14 -17.87
N ARG A 90 -7.70 -14.29 -17.97
CA ARG A 90 -8.90 -14.44 -18.80
C ARG A 90 -10.03 -13.49 -18.38
N GLN A 91 -10.24 -13.31 -17.07
CA GLN A 91 -11.27 -12.41 -16.58
C GLN A 91 -10.95 -10.94 -16.89
N VAL A 92 -9.70 -10.51 -16.67
CA VAL A 92 -9.27 -9.15 -17.05
C VAL A 92 -9.47 -8.92 -18.55
N THR A 93 -8.97 -9.82 -19.40
CA THR A 93 -9.12 -9.72 -20.85
C THR A 93 -10.59 -9.78 -21.32
N SER A 94 -11.49 -10.41 -20.55
CA SER A 94 -12.91 -10.44 -20.87
C SER A 94 -13.62 -9.10 -20.62
N ILE A 95 -13.11 -8.30 -19.68
CA ILE A 95 -13.61 -6.96 -19.34
C ILE A 95 -12.96 -5.93 -20.27
N ASP A 96 -11.64 -5.98 -20.41
CA ASP A 96 -10.84 -5.10 -21.25
C ASP A 96 -9.75 -5.92 -21.97
N ARG A 97 -9.87 -6.01 -23.30
CA ARG A 97 -8.93 -6.80 -24.12
C ARG A 97 -7.56 -6.14 -24.26
N ASP A 98 -7.47 -4.83 -24.06
CA ASP A 98 -6.24 -4.05 -24.25
C ASP A 98 -5.50 -3.83 -22.92
N GLN A 99 -6.04 -4.32 -21.80
CA GLN A 99 -5.41 -4.25 -20.48
C GLN A 99 -4.44 -5.43 -20.26
N PRO A 100 -3.11 -5.20 -20.25
CA PRO A 100 -2.16 -6.26 -19.92
C PRO A 100 -2.17 -6.59 -18.42
N VAL A 101 -1.94 -7.86 -18.11
CA VAL A 101 -1.61 -8.35 -16.76
C VAL A 101 -0.13 -8.72 -16.72
N ALA A 102 0.68 -7.79 -16.22
CA ALA A 102 2.14 -7.89 -16.12
C ALA A 102 2.61 -8.10 -14.67
N ASP A 103 3.92 -8.33 -14.51
CA ASP A 103 4.61 -8.45 -13.21
C ASP A 103 3.94 -9.41 -12.22
N VAL A 104 3.60 -10.60 -12.70
CA VAL A 104 2.97 -11.63 -11.85
C VAL A 104 4.05 -12.26 -10.97
N LYS A 105 3.93 -12.04 -9.66
CA LYS A 105 4.80 -12.59 -8.62
C LYS A 105 3.99 -13.22 -7.50
N THR A 106 4.51 -14.27 -6.91
CA THR A 106 4.05 -14.82 -5.63
C THR A 106 4.48 -13.90 -4.48
N MET A 107 3.78 -13.96 -3.35
CA MET A 107 4.20 -13.18 -2.18
C MET A 107 5.56 -13.62 -1.64
N ASP A 108 5.93 -14.90 -1.82
CA ASP A 108 7.25 -15.41 -1.44
C ASP A 108 8.35 -14.75 -2.29
N GLU A 109 8.16 -14.65 -3.61
CA GLU A 109 9.09 -13.93 -4.51
C GLU A 109 9.20 -12.44 -4.15
N VAL A 110 8.08 -11.78 -3.80
CA VAL A 110 8.08 -10.37 -3.37
C VAL A 110 8.88 -10.17 -2.09
N VAL A 111 8.76 -11.10 -1.12
CA VAL A 111 9.54 -11.07 0.11
C VAL A 111 11.01 -11.35 -0.17
N GLU A 112 11.33 -12.32 -1.01
CA GLU A 112 12.71 -12.66 -1.36
C GLU A 112 13.42 -11.52 -2.09
N GLU A 113 12.73 -10.78 -2.96
CA GLU A 113 13.27 -9.60 -3.65
C GLU A 113 13.61 -8.47 -2.65
N SER A 114 12.74 -8.26 -1.65
CA SER A 114 12.98 -7.30 -0.56
C SER A 114 14.21 -7.68 0.28
N GLU A 115 14.42 -8.98 0.56
CA GLU A 115 15.61 -9.47 1.27
C GLU A 115 16.88 -9.56 0.41
N GLY A 116 16.75 -9.83 -0.88
CA GLY A 116 17.87 -9.97 -1.81
C GLY A 116 18.60 -8.65 -2.02
N GLN A 117 17.83 -7.57 -2.17
CA GLN A 117 18.35 -6.20 -2.24
C GLN A 117 19.19 -5.84 -1.00
N ARG A 118 18.78 -6.31 0.19
CA ARG A 118 19.50 -6.16 1.45
C ARG A 118 20.88 -6.86 1.45
N ARG A 119 20.97 -8.10 0.96
CA ARG A 119 22.23 -8.86 0.94
C ARG A 119 23.27 -8.25 -0.01
N VAL A 120 22.82 -7.71 -1.16
CA VAL A 120 23.71 -7.06 -2.13
C VAL A 120 24.32 -5.78 -1.55
N VAL A 121 23.54 -4.97 -0.83
CA VAL A 121 24.04 -3.75 -0.15
C VAL A 121 25.05 -4.12 0.93
N LEU A 122 24.76 -5.12 1.76
CA LEU A 122 25.70 -5.59 2.80
C LEU A 122 27.01 -6.14 2.22
N ALA A 123 26.94 -6.86 1.09
CA ALA A 123 28.14 -7.33 0.39
C ALA A 123 29.01 -6.16 -0.11
N LEU A 124 28.40 -5.08 -0.63
CA LEU A 124 29.15 -3.91 -1.08
C LEU A 124 29.84 -3.15 0.08
N PHE A 125 29.23 -3.11 1.27
CA PHE A 125 29.86 -2.51 2.46
C PHE A 125 30.88 -3.42 3.14
N GLY A 126 30.81 -4.74 2.95
CA GLY A 126 31.79 -5.69 3.48
C GLY A 126 33.10 -5.77 2.68
N PHE A 127 33.17 -5.11 1.52
CA PHE A 127 34.32 -5.13 0.62
C PHE A 127 35.20 -3.87 0.65
N PHE A 128 35.00 -2.94 1.60
CA PHE A 128 35.86 -1.78 1.84
C PHE A 128 36.43 -1.77 3.26
#